data_AF-A0A5P8YVG7-F1
#
_entry.id   AF-A0A5P8YVG7-F1
#
_cell.length_a   1.000
_cell.length_b   1.000
_cell.length_c   1.000
_cell.angle_alpha   90.00
_cell.angle_beta   90.00
_cell.angle_gamma   90.00
#
_symmetry.space_group_name_H-M   'P 1'
#
loop_
_entity.id
_entity.type
_entity.pdbx_description
1 polymer ?
#
loop_
_entity_poly.entity_id
_entity_poly.type
_entity_poly.pdbx_seq_one_letter_code
_entity_poly.pdbx_strand_id
1 'polypeptide(L)' 'MSKPRKRRKAILNPVRSSWLIEQDSKDRVTSIAERVGVADSAFVDEMISHLELDSRGVPVWWPYPVSVDDGELPIDEA' A
#
# COMPACT_ATOMS: atom_id res chain seq x y z
N MET A 1 -28.04 -3.92 10.02
CA MET A 1 -28.18 -3.68 8.57
C MET A 1 -26.85 -4.04 7.91
N SER A 2 -26.85 -4.89 6.87
CA SER A 2 -25.63 -5.39 6.23
C SER A 2 -25.03 -4.32 5.31
N LYS A 3 -23.77 -3.93 5.54
CA LYS A 3 -23.02 -2.95 4.73
C LYS A 3 -23.00 -3.44 3.26
N PRO A 4 -23.35 -2.61 2.26
CA PRO A 4 -23.44 -3.05 0.88
C PRO A 4 -22.11 -3.64 0.41
N ARG A 5 -22.13 -4.90 -0.05
CA ARG A 5 -20.97 -5.56 -0.65
C ARG A 5 -20.71 -4.83 -1.97
N LYS A 6 -19.50 -4.26 -2.10
CA LYS A 6 -19.02 -3.44 -3.24
C LYS A 6 -19.65 -3.83 -4.58
N ARG A 7 -19.99 -2.82 -5.39
CA ARG A 7 -20.26 -3.02 -6.83
C ARG A 7 -19.09 -3.78 -7.43
N ARG A 8 -19.40 -4.97 -7.94
CA ARG A 8 -18.47 -6.05 -8.24
C ARG A 8 -17.67 -5.74 -9.52
N LYS A 9 -16.54 -5.03 -9.41
CA LYS A 9 -15.36 -5.51 -10.16
C LYS A 9 -15.01 -6.84 -9.48
N ALA A 10 -15.09 -7.95 -10.22
CA ALA A 10 -14.70 -9.25 -9.68
C ALA A 10 -13.23 -9.16 -9.29
N ILE A 11 -12.92 -9.37 -8.00
CA ILE A 11 -11.52 -9.49 -7.56
C ILE A 11 -10.98 -10.74 -8.27
N LEU A 12 -10.02 -10.56 -9.17
CA LEU A 12 -9.53 -11.64 -10.02
C LEU A 12 -8.70 -12.64 -9.22
N ASN A 13 -7.82 -12.16 -8.34
CA ASN A 13 -6.92 -12.97 -7.53
C ASN A 13 -6.94 -12.48 -6.06
N PRO A 14 -7.94 -12.86 -5.25
CA PRO A 14 -8.04 -12.38 -3.88
C PRO A 14 -6.95 -13.00 -2.99
N VAL A 15 -6.20 -12.15 -2.28
CA VAL A 15 -5.22 -12.55 -1.27
C VAL A 15 -5.57 -11.90 0.07
N ARG A 16 -5.31 -12.60 1.19
CA ARG A 16 -5.41 -12.02 2.52
C ARG A 16 -4.07 -11.41 2.93
N SER A 17 -4.07 -10.11 3.19
CA SER A 17 -2.90 -9.42 3.76
C SER A 17 -2.96 -9.48 5.28
N SER A 18 -1.89 -9.97 5.91
CA SER A 18 -1.70 -9.92 7.37
C SER A 18 -0.54 -8.98 7.67
N TRP A 19 -0.85 -7.81 8.23
CA TRP A 19 0.15 -6.81 8.58
C TRP A 19 0.17 -6.57 10.09
N LEU A 20 1.36 -6.34 10.63
CA LEU A 20 1.55 -5.78 11.96
C LEU A 20 1.63 -4.25 11.80
N ILE A 21 0.58 -3.55 12.22
CA ILE A 21 0.49 -2.09 12.17
C ILE A 21 -0.11 -1.60 13.48
N GLU A 22 0.11 -0.32 13.77
CA GLU A 22 -0.56 0.37 14.88
C GLU A 22 -2.09 0.32 14.74
N GLN A 23 -2.78 0.19 15.87
CA GLN A 23 -4.24 0.16 15.90
C GLN A 23 -4.85 1.44 15.30
N ASP A 24 -4.28 2.60 15.63
CA ASP A 24 -4.74 3.90 15.12
C ASP A 24 -4.68 4.00 13.60
N SER A 25 -3.66 3.37 12.99
CA SER A 25 -3.53 3.32 11.53
C SER A 25 -4.66 2.50 10.90
N LYS A 26 -5.01 1.37 11.53
CA LYS A 26 -6.13 0.53 11.08
C LYS A 26 -7.46 1.26 11.20
N ASP A 27 -7.71 1.88 12.35
CA ASP A 27 -8.97 2.59 12.61
C ASP A 27 -9.14 3.78 11.65
N ARG A 28 -8.04 4.46 11.30
CA ARG A 28 -8.04 5.51 10.27
C ARG A 28 -8.45 4.98 8.90
N VAL A 29 -7.92 3.84 8.47
CA VAL A 29 -8.31 3.19 7.20
C VAL A 29 -9.80 2.82 7.22
N THR A 30 -10.27 2.19 8.29
CA THR A 30 -11.69 1.80 8.45
C THR A 30 -12.61 3.02 8.38
N SER A 31 -12.28 4.10 9.08
CA SER A 31 -13.08 5.34 9.10
C SER A 31 -13.20 5.97 7.71
N ILE A 32 -12.11 6.02 6.94
CA ILE A 32 -12.14 6.59 5.58
C ILE A 32 -12.93 5.67 4.64
N ALA A 33 -12.68 4.36 4.70
CA ALA A 33 -13.38 3.36 3.89
C ALA A 33 -14.90 3.42 4.12
N GLU A 34 -15.33 3.66 5.36
CA GLU A 34 -16.74 3.90 5.72
C GLU A 34 -17.33 5.12 5.05
N ARG A 35 -16.62 6.25 5.08
CA ARG A 35 -17.08 7.50 4.46
C ARG A 35 -17.25 7.37 2.95
N VAL A 36 -16.37 6.62 2.29
CA VAL A 36 -16.46 6.38 0.84
C VAL A 36 -17.33 5.16 0.48
N GLY A 37 -17.90 4.47 1.48
CA GLY A 37 -18.88 3.40 1.27
C GLY A 37 -18.30 2.08 0.74
N VAL A 38 -17.03 1.79 1.00
CA VAL A 38 -16.37 0.55 0.57
C VAL A 38 -15.85 -0.26 1.76
N ALA A 39 -15.44 -1.51 1.51
CA ALA A 39 -14.73 -2.29 2.53
C ALA A 39 -13.25 -1.89 2.55
N ASP A 40 -12.65 -1.94 3.74
CA ASP A 40 -11.25 -1.58 4.04
C ASP A 40 -10.25 -2.17 3.05
N SER A 41 -10.48 -3.40 2.58
CA SER A 41 -9.62 -4.03 1.58
C SER A 41 -9.67 -3.39 0.19
N ALA A 42 -10.81 -2.84 -0.28
CA ALA A 42 -10.77 -2.00 -1.51
C ALA A 42 -10.18 -0.67 -1.17
N PHE A 43 -10.47 -0.19 0.05
CA PHE A 43 -9.80 0.92 0.68
C PHE A 43 -8.33 1.02 0.23
N VAL A 44 -7.63 0.01 0.73
CA VAL A 44 -6.20 -0.19 0.57
C VAL A 44 -5.80 -0.52 -0.86
N ASP A 45 -6.53 -1.38 -1.57
CA ASP A 45 -6.23 -1.75 -2.96
C ASP A 45 -6.30 -0.53 -3.91
N GLU A 46 -7.30 0.32 -3.73
CA GLU A 46 -7.45 1.57 -4.48
C GLU A 46 -6.35 2.57 -4.08
N MET A 47 -6.02 2.67 -2.80
CA MET A 47 -4.95 3.53 -2.30
C MET A 47 -3.59 3.16 -2.91
N ILE A 48 -3.27 1.86 -2.99
CA ILE A 48 -2.03 1.37 -3.61
C ILE A 48 -1.98 1.73 -5.09
N SER A 49 -3.12 1.61 -5.80
CA SER A 49 -3.23 1.95 -7.22
C SER A 49 -2.99 3.44 -7.53
N HIS A 50 -3.09 4.31 -6.52
CA HIS A 50 -2.89 5.75 -6.63
C HIS A 50 -1.58 6.24 -6.01
N LEU A 51 -0.69 5.35 -5.57
CA LEU A 51 0.61 5.76 -5.06
C LEU A 51 1.46 6.36 -6.18
N GLU A 52 1.83 7.62 -6.03
CA GLU A 52 2.85 8.26 -6.86
C GLU A 52 4.23 7.72 -6.45
N LEU A 53 4.91 7.10 -7.41
CA LEU A 53 6.24 6.53 -7.21
C LEU A 53 7.30 7.36 -7.92
N ASP A 54 8.50 7.40 -7.36
CA ASP A 54 9.67 7.99 -8.00
C ASP A 54 10.34 7.02 -9.00
N SER A 55 11.47 7.43 -9.58
CA SER A 55 12.23 6.59 -10.53
C SER A 55 12.82 5.31 -9.93
N ARG A 56 12.89 5.21 -8.59
CA ARG A 56 13.36 4.01 -7.86
C ARG A 56 12.20 3.05 -7.57
N GLY A 57 10.97 3.44 -7.90
CA GLY A 57 9.77 2.65 -7.63
C GLY A 57 9.29 2.73 -6.18
N VAL A 58 9.70 3.77 -5.43
CA VAL A 58 9.22 3.99 -4.06
C VAL A 58 8.30 5.21 -3.98
N PRO A 59 7.39 5.27 -2.98
CA PRO A 59 6.52 6.42 -2.84
C PRO A 59 7.30 7.72 -2.72
N VAL A 60 6.87 8.78 -3.42
CA VAL A 60 7.57 10.08 -3.44
C VAL A 60 7.72 10.73 -2.06
N TRP A 61 6.86 10.34 -1.10
CA TRP A 61 6.85 10.80 0.29
C TRP A 61 7.64 9.88 1.24
N TRP A 62 8.22 8.78 0.75
CA TRP A 62 8.90 7.79 1.58
C TRP A 62 10.19 8.40 2.17
N PRO A 63 10.31 8.52 3.50
CA PRO A 63 11.37 9.33 4.11
C PRO A 63 12.67 8.56 4.34
N TYR A 64 12.62 7.23 4.26
CA TYR A 64 13.75 6.38 4.59
C TYR A 64 14.59 6.07 3.35
N PRO A 65 15.92 5.95 3.51
CA PRO A 65 16.77 5.53 2.41
C PRO A 65 16.30 4.14 1.93
N VAL A 66 16.10 4.04 0.63
CA VAL A 66 15.99 2.74 -0.04
C VAL A 66 17.42 2.26 -0.19
N SER A 67 17.75 1.09 0.36
CA SER A 67 19.00 0.42 0.04
C SER A 67 18.97 0.13 -1.46
N VAL A 68 19.61 1.00 -2.23
CA VAL A 68 19.98 0.67 -3.59
C VAL A 68 21.09 -0.35 -3.39
N ASP A 69 20.79 -1.63 -3.64
CA ASP A 69 21.83 -2.57 -4.02
C ASP A 69 22.33 -2.13 -5.41
N ASP A 70 22.92 -0.94 -5.48
CA ASP A 70 23.77 -0.51 -6.58
C ASP A 70 25.04 -1.34 -6.41
N GLY A 71 25.03 -2.50 -7.08
CA GLY A 71 26.17 -3.39 -7.11
C GLY A 71 27.46 -2.62 -7.39
N GLU A 72 28.46 -2.93 -6.57
CA GLU A 72 29.88 -2.65 -6.73
C GLU A 72 30.34 -1.20 -6.47
N LEU A 73 31.04 -1.02 -5.34
CA LEU A 73 32.21 -0.15 -5.36
C LEU A 73 33.27 -0.88 -6.20
N PRO A 74 33.79 -0.31 -7.31
CA PRO A 74 35.03 -0.80 -7.89
C PRO A 74 36.10 -0.66 -6.81
N ILE A 75 36.57 -1.79 -6.29
CA ILE A 75 37.85 -1.83 -5.59
C ILE A 75 38.89 -1.66 -6.70
N ASP A 76 39.18 -0.41 -7.06
CA ASP A 76 40.40 -0.13 -7.80
C ASP A 76 41.57 -0.58 -6.93
N GLU A 77 42.37 -1.47 -7.53
CA GLU A 77 43.59 -2.03 -7.00
C GLU A 77 44.52 -0.96 -6.42
N ALA A 78 45.02 -1.19 -5.20
CA ALA A 78 46.22 -0.54 -4.66
C ALA A 78 47.03 -1.52 -3.83
#